data_AF-F7XZP5-F1
#
_entry.id   AF-F7XZP5-F1
#
_cell.length_a   1.000
_cell.length_b   1.000
_cell.length_c   1.000
_cell.angle_alpha   90.00
_cell.angle_beta   90.00
_cell.angle_gamma   90.00
#
_symmetry.space_group_name_H-M   'P 1'
#
loop_
_entity.id
_entity.type
_entity.pdbx_description
1 polymer ?
#
loop_
_entity_poly.entity_id
_entity_poly.type
_entity_poly.pdbx_seq_one_letter_code
_entity_poly.pdbx_strand_id
1 'polypeptide(L)'
;MGISLDSNFWIAGYRPVVFKEALRGFGRTESPTNLIDLKSVFPMRRDGAIVFEECFDRGLIDPETLKATEIGEAIARAKAQQRTPLAKALTLLNDFLRRVSELNQGQRSVRFVNKVWLFGSVMREQESVGDIDLALETVRRPEFVGNYEEMQRHLNKILSTYPEAPKYWDRRWAKESWVTNRALYGSRRHPLLAGVQDGIENLASLGVPCRLIFDRERGGQVNDPILPRHPQSTGRDGEHNLPAEMPDLTPRTIRPMDARWVAGFSTWGMVSPYHIFRGWTDDAHKLFPHYPEGLRIVGDNFRLNDDFWKPKRLKIGGLDGRSAVCVINATQWWGTSVVLRRKIDTNRTAWTLNASFGDLELHRSRKWVELTTLPDIAAAISLILAVDAERMLRRAAEVSVTTTVRIELTESEISEDLKSHLVEPVRNFLKSRAIRIEPLDWQGPRVEIA
;
A
#
# COMPACT_ATOMS: atom_id res chain seq x y z
N MET A 1 -7.00 17.43 1.43
CA MET A 1 -7.20 16.67 0.17
C MET A 1 -6.33 15.43 0.22
N GLY A 2 -6.82 14.27 -0.26
CA GLY A 2 -6.07 13.01 -0.20
C GLY A 2 -5.14 12.83 -1.40
N ILE A 3 -3.97 12.23 -1.17
CA ILE A 3 -3.07 11.78 -2.24
C ILE A 3 -3.79 10.68 -3.03
N SER A 4 -3.58 10.65 -4.35
CA SER A 4 -4.03 9.55 -5.20
C SER A 4 -2.84 8.65 -5.49
N LEU A 5 -2.95 7.37 -5.15
CA LEU A 5 -1.90 6.38 -5.45
C LEU A 5 -2.12 5.85 -6.87
N ASP A 6 -1.09 5.93 -7.73
CA ASP A 6 -1.11 5.24 -9.01
C ASP A 6 -1.18 3.73 -8.77
N SER A 7 -2.12 3.06 -9.42
CA SER A 7 -2.27 1.60 -9.34
C SER A 7 -1.09 0.87 -9.97
N ASN A 8 -0.40 1.44 -10.96
CA ASN A 8 0.71 0.81 -11.67
C ASN A 8 2.05 0.97 -10.98
N PHE A 9 2.15 1.89 -10.03
CA PHE A 9 3.33 2.04 -9.19
C PHE A 9 3.50 0.85 -8.25
N TRP A 10 4.75 0.45 -8.01
CA TRP A 10 5.10 -0.64 -7.09
C TRP A 10 6.21 -0.18 -6.15
N ILE A 11 6.11 -0.61 -4.90
CA ILE A 11 7.04 -0.26 -3.82
C ILE A 11 7.60 -1.58 -3.31
N ALA A 12 8.88 -1.87 -3.60
CA ALA A 12 9.52 -3.15 -3.30
C ALA A 12 8.66 -4.37 -3.70
N GLY A 13 8.06 -4.33 -4.89
CA GLY A 13 7.20 -5.42 -5.39
C GLY A 13 5.84 -5.56 -4.69
N TYR A 14 5.40 -4.56 -3.92
CA TYR A 14 4.04 -4.48 -3.38
C TYR A 14 3.27 -3.28 -3.95
N ARG A 15 1.95 -3.43 -4.09
CA ARG A 15 1.08 -2.32 -4.53
C ARG A 15 1.00 -1.26 -3.43
N PRO A 16 0.89 0.04 -3.76
CA PRO A 16 0.76 1.12 -2.77
C PRO A 16 -0.41 0.96 -1.80
N VAL A 17 -1.49 0.29 -2.22
CA VAL A 17 -2.63 -0.02 -1.35
C VAL A 17 -2.23 -0.91 -0.16
N VAL A 18 -1.23 -1.78 -0.33
CA VAL A 18 -0.70 -2.63 0.76
C VAL A 18 -0.08 -1.75 1.85
N PHE A 19 0.75 -0.78 1.45
CA PHE A 19 1.36 0.18 2.37
C PHE A 19 0.30 1.02 3.08
N LYS A 20 -0.69 1.52 2.34
CA LYS A 20 -1.82 2.26 2.92
C LYS A 20 -2.54 1.45 4.01
N GLU A 21 -2.97 0.23 3.71
CA GLU A 21 -3.74 -0.57 4.67
C GLU A 21 -2.87 -1.04 5.84
N ALA A 22 -1.58 -1.31 5.60
CA ALA A 22 -0.60 -1.59 6.66
C ALA A 22 -0.43 -0.40 7.61
N LEU A 23 -0.25 0.81 7.09
CA LEU A 23 -0.11 2.04 7.88
C LEU A 23 -1.40 2.38 8.64
N ARG A 24 -2.58 2.11 8.06
CA ARG A 24 -3.87 2.24 8.78
C ARG A 24 -3.99 1.25 9.92
N GLY A 25 -3.54 0.01 9.75
CA GLY A 25 -3.49 -0.99 10.81
C GLY A 25 -2.50 -0.60 11.91
N PHE A 26 -1.32 -0.13 11.51
CA PHE A 26 -0.28 0.33 12.42
C PHE A 26 -0.72 1.54 13.24
N GLY A 27 -1.28 2.59 12.62
CA GLY A 27 -1.70 3.80 13.33
C GLY A 27 -2.80 3.57 14.39
N ARG A 28 -3.46 2.41 14.42
CA ARG A 28 -4.40 2.03 15.50
C ARG A 28 -3.71 1.46 16.74
N THR A 29 -2.50 0.93 16.58
CA THR A 29 -1.86 0.11 17.62
C THR A 29 -0.43 0.53 17.93
N GLU A 30 0.22 1.27 17.03
CA GLU A 30 1.64 1.65 17.07
C GLU A 30 2.58 0.46 17.35
N SER A 31 2.11 -0.76 17.03
CA SER A 31 2.79 -2.01 17.35
C SER A 31 3.35 -2.64 16.07
N PRO A 32 4.67 -2.87 16.00
CA PRO A 32 5.30 -3.61 14.91
C PRO A 32 4.65 -4.99 14.71
N THR A 33 4.39 -5.71 15.81
CA THR A 33 3.74 -7.03 15.81
C THR A 33 2.41 -6.99 15.09
N ASN A 34 1.54 -6.04 15.45
CA ASN A 34 0.20 -5.96 14.88
C ASN A 34 0.21 -5.58 13.40
N LEU A 35 1.17 -4.77 12.93
CA LEU A 35 1.32 -4.51 11.50
C LEU A 35 1.77 -5.78 10.78
N ILE A 36 2.87 -6.43 11.20
CA ILE A 36 3.40 -7.58 10.46
C ILE A 36 2.46 -8.80 10.52
N ASP A 37 1.59 -8.86 11.53
CA ASP A 37 0.58 -9.89 11.70
C ASP A 37 -0.79 -9.58 11.09
N LEU A 38 -0.91 -8.48 10.34
CA LEU A 38 -2.17 -8.07 9.73
C LEU A 38 -2.59 -8.99 8.58
N LYS A 39 -3.28 -10.09 8.91
CA LYS A 39 -3.70 -11.16 7.98
C LYS A 39 -4.59 -10.67 6.83
N SER A 40 -5.32 -9.57 7.01
CA SER A 40 -6.15 -8.98 5.96
C SER A 40 -5.34 -8.33 4.84
N VAL A 41 -4.05 -8.06 5.08
CA VAL A 41 -3.14 -7.40 4.13
C VAL A 41 -2.02 -8.35 3.70
N PHE A 42 -1.47 -9.12 4.64
CA PHE A 42 -0.29 -9.95 4.40
C PHE A 42 -0.63 -11.44 4.46
N PRO A 43 -0.44 -12.20 3.36
CA PRO A 43 -0.60 -13.65 3.37
C PRO A 43 0.33 -14.31 4.40
N MET A 44 1.60 -13.93 4.44
CA MET A 44 2.59 -14.46 5.38
C MET A 44 3.18 -13.34 6.26
N ARG A 45 3.67 -13.69 7.45
CA ARG A 45 4.31 -12.71 8.36
C ARG A 45 5.52 -12.03 7.71
N ARG A 46 6.30 -12.76 6.90
CA ARG A 46 7.46 -12.20 6.18
C ARG A 46 7.10 -11.03 5.26
N ASP A 47 5.92 -11.06 4.63
CA ASP A 47 5.47 -9.98 3.74
C ASP A 47 5.24 -8.71 4.55
N GLY A 48 4.58 -8.86 5.70
CA GLY A 48 4.38 -7.77 6.66
C GLY A 48 5.69 -7.22 7.20
N ALA A 49 6.65 -8.10 7.49
CA ALA A 49 7.99 -7.70 7.94
C ALA A 49 8.75 -6.91 6.87
N ILE A 50 8.71 -7.34 5.61
CA ILE A 50 9.32 -6.61 4.48
C ILE A 50 8.69 -5.23 4.37
N VAL A 51 7.35 -5.14 4.32
CA VAL A 51 6.64 -3.85 4.22
C VAL A 51 6.91 -2.94 5.41
N PHE A 52 7.03 -3.49 6.62
CA PHE A 52 7.41 -2.71 7.80
C PHE A 52 8.80 -2.07 7.68
N GLU A 53 9.78 -2.83 7.18
CA GLU A 53 11.13 -2.34 6.93
C GLU A 53 11.17 -1.30 5.80
N GLU A 54 10.35 -1.50 4.78
CA GLU A 54 10.14 -0.51 3.71
C GLU A 54 9.54 0.79 4.23
N CYS A 55 8.64 0.73 5.21
CA CYS A 55 8.09 1.92 5.84
C CYS A 55 9.18 2.76 6.55
N PHE A 56 10.16 2.12 7.21
CA PHE A 56 11.28 2.86 7.80
C PHE A 56 12.19 3.48 6.75
N ASP A 57 12.58 2.69 5.75
CA ASP A 57 13.57 3.14 4.77
C ASP A 57 13.02 4.23 3.84
N ARG A 58 11.69 4.40 3.77
CA ARG A 58 11.02 5.48 3.03
C ARG A 58 10.48 6.60 3.94
N GLY A 59 10.81 6.56 5.22
CA GLY A 59 10.40 7.59 6.17
C GLY A 59 8.88 7.67 6.38
N LEU A 60 8.14 6.57 6.20
CA LEU A 60 6.71 6.46 6.49
C LEU A 60 6.44 6.21 7.98
N ILE A 61 7.36 5.53 8.65
CA ILE A 61 7.37 5.34 10.10
C ILE A 61 8.71 5.85 10.62
N ASP A 62 8.68 6.60 11.72
CA ASP A 62 9.86 7.04 12.42
C ASP A 62 10.45 5.88 13.25
N PRO A 63 11.73 5.50 13.03
CA PRO A 63 12.37 4.40 13.76
C PRO A 63 12.59 4.67 15.25
N GLU A 64 12.62 5.93 15.70
CA GLU A 64 12.86 6.26 17.11
C GLU A 64 11.57 6.22 17.91
N THR A 65 10.52 6.87 17.37
CA THR A 65 9.23 6.99 18.07
C THR A 65 8.28 5.84 17.77
N LEU A 66 8.54 5.05 16.72
CA LEU A 66 7.64 4.03 16.17
C LEU A 66 6.25 4.60 15.85
N LYS A 67 6.20 5.84 15.34
CA LYS A 67 4.97 6.50 14.90
C LYS A 67 4.97 6.74 13.40
N ALA A 68 3.79 6.81 12.81
CA ALA A 68 3.66 7.24 11.42
C ALA A 68 4.16 8.69 11.30
N THR A 69 4.99 8.95 10.30
CA THR A 69 5.39 10.33 9.96
C THR A 69 4.25 11.04 9.24
N GLU A 70 4.38 12.36 9.02
CA GLU A 70 3.42 13.10 8.18
C GLU A 70 3.22 12.46 6.80
N ILE A 71 4.31 11.96 6.20
CA ILE A 71 4.28 11.22 4.94
C ILE A 71 3.49 9.92 5.09
N GLY A 72 3.77 9.14 6.13
CA GLY A 72 3.05 7.90 6.44
C GLY A 72 1.55 8.14 6.66
N GLU A 73 1.18 9.18 7.40
CA GLU A 73 -0.21 9.55 7.62
C GLU A 73 -0.91 10.01 6.34
N ALA A 74 -0.19 10.71 5.45
CA ALA A 74 -0.72 11.14 4.16
C ALA A 74 -1.03 9.93 3.26
N ILE A 75 -0.13 8.93 3.22
CA ILE A 75 -0.35 7.66 2.51
C ILE A 75 -1.50 6.87 3.13
N ALA A 76 -1.58 6.79 4.47
CA ALA A 76 -2.67 6.09 5.17
C ALA A 76 -4.05 6.70 4.84
N ARG A 77 -4.10 8.03 4.65
CA ARG A 77 -5.32 8.79 4.28
C ARG A 77 -5.56 8.88 2.77
N ALA A 78 -4.63 8.39 1.94
CA ALA A 78 -4.72 8.47 0.49
C ALA A 78 -5.99 7.77 -0.05
N LYS A 79 -6.62 8.37 -1.07
CA LYS A 79 -7.71 7.72 -1.80
C LYS A 79 -7.10 6.86 -2.90
N ALA A 80 -7.23 5.54 -2.79
CA ALA A 80 -6.87 4.62 -3.85
C ALA A 80 -8.04 4.57 -4.83
N GLN A 81 -8.08 5.49 -5.79
CA GLN A 81 -9.06 5.48 -6.88
C GLN A 81 -8.30 5.20 -8.18
N GLN A 82 -8.74 4.18 -8.91
CA GLN A 82 -8.16 3.84 -10.21
C GLN A 82 -8.31 5.05 -11.14
N ARG A 83 -7.18 5.66 -11.51
CA ARG A 83 -7.16 6.78 -12.44
C ARG A 83 -7.51 6.30 -13.84
N THR A 84 -8.30 7.08 -14.57
CA THR A 84 -8.66 6.81 -15.96
C THR A 84 -7.79 7.64 -16.89
N PRO A 85 -7.24 7.08 -17.98
CA PRO A 85 -6.50 7.85 -18.98
C PRO A 85 -7.30 9.03 -19.53
N LEU A 86 -6.65 10.19 -19.70
CA LEU A 86 -7.29 11.42 -20.15
C LEU A 86 -8.13 11.21 -21.42
N ALA A 87 -7.59 10.49 -22.41
CA ALA A 87 -8.28 10.21 -23.67
C ALA A 87 -9.66 9.55 -23.46
N LYS A 88 -9.76 8.60 -22.52
CA LYS A 88 -11.03 7.93 -22.21
C LYS A 88 -12.00 8.85 -21.48
N ALA A 89 -11.50 9.72 -20.61
CA ALA A 89 -12.32 10.74 -19.94
C ALA A 89 -12.86 11.78 -20.94
N LEU A 90 -12.04 12.20 -21.92
CA LEU A 90 -12.45 13.11 -22.98
C LEU A 90 -13.52 12.49 -23.88
N THR A 91 -13.43 11.21 -24.24
CA THR A 91 -14.49 10.51 -24.97
C THR A 91 -15.83 10.58 -24.22
N LEU A 92 -15.80 10.30 -22.91
CA LEU A 92 -17.01 10.34 -22.09
C LEU A 92 -17.55 11.77 -21.92
N LEU A 93 -16.67 12.77 -21.81
CA LEU A 93 -17.05 14.18 -21.78
C LEU A 93 -17.75 14.60 -23.07
N ASN A 94 -17.20 14.21 -24.23
CA ASN A 94 -17.80 14.49 -25.53
C ASN A 94 -19.17 13.82 -25.68
N ASP A 95 -19.31 12.58 -25.23
CA ASP A 95 -20.61 11.89 -25.19
C ASP A 95 -21.61 12.60 -24.28
N PHE A 96 -21.17 13.11 -23.14
CA PHE A 96 -22.00 13.91 -22.24
C PHE A 96 -22.46 15.21 -22.92
N LEU A 97 -21.56 15.96 -23.55
CA LEU A 97 -21.90 17.20 -24.27
C LEU A 97 -22.83 16.97 -25.47
N ARG A 98 -22.69 15.82 -26.15
CA ARG A 98 -23.63 15.40 -27.19
C ARG A 98 -25.02 15.19 -26.61
N ARG A 99 -25.16 14.48 -25.48
CA ARG A 99 -26.46 14.29 -24.80
C ARG A 99 -27.06 15.60 -24.30
N VAL A 100 -26.22 16.55 -23.86
CA VAL A 100 -26.67 17.91 -23.52
C VAL A 100 -27.30 18.58 -24.74
N SER A 101 -26.67 18.46 -25.90
CA SER A 101 -27.17 19.03 -27.16
C SER A 101 -28.49 18.37 -27.58
N GLU A 102 -28.57 17.04 -27.51
CA GLU A 102 -29.79 16.26 -27.79
C GLU A 102 -30.94 16.64 -26.84
N LEU A 103 -30.65 16.79 -25.54
CA LEU A 103 -31.62 17.22 -24.53
C LEU A 103 -32.17 18.61 -24.83
N ASN A 104 -31.30 19.54 -25.22
CA ASN A 104 -31.68 20.91 -25.55
C ASN A 104 -32.50 20.99 -26.86
N GLN A 105 -32.24 20.14 -27.85
CA GLN A 105 -33.03 20.08 -29.09
C GLN A 105 -34.34 19.31 -28.93
N GLY A 106 -34.40 18.34 -27.99
CA GLY A 106 -35.53 17.46 -27.83
C GLY A 106 -36.79 18.14 -27.26
N GLN A 107 -37.94 17.88 -27.89
CA GLN A 107 -39.27 18.34 -27.42
C GLN A 107 -39.77 17.63 -26.15
N ARG A 108 -38.99 16.67 -25.61
CA ARG A 108 -39.34 15.84 -24.45
C ARG A 108 -38.57 16.21 -23.18
N SER A 109 -37.90 17.37 -23.14
CA SER A 109 -37.20 17.85 -21.94
C SER A 109 -37.97 19.01 -21.32
N VAL A 110 -37.92 19.14 -19.99
CA VAL A 110 -38.56 20.24 -19.24
C VAL A 110 -37.58 21.34 -18.85
N ARG A 111 -36.28 21.07 -18.99
CA ARG A 111 -35.18 22.01 -18.74
C ARG A 111 -34.28 22.06 -19.95
N PHE A 112 -33.60 23.19 -20.09
CA PHE A 112 -32.40 23.33 -20.86
C PHE A 112 -31.18 23.28 -19.94
N VAL A 113 -30.08 22.74 -20.45
CA VAL A 113 -28.76 23.06 -19.95
C VAL A 113 -28.32 24.35 -20.64
N ASN A 114 -28.17 25.42 -19.87
CA ASN A 114 -27.77 26.72 -20.36
C ASN A 114 -26.25 26.77 -20.57
N LYS A 115 -25.49 26.37 -19.54
CA LYS A 115 -24.03 26.37 -19.55
C LYS A 115 -23.45 25.12 -18.89
N VAL A 116 -22.29 24.68 -19.39
CA VAL A 116 -21.48 23.64 -18.76
C VAL A 116 -20.08 24.19 -18.52
N TRP A 117 -19.68 24.21 -17.26
CA TRP A 117 -18.35 24.61 -16.83
C TRP A 117 -17.53 23.39 -16.45
N LEU A 118 -16.32 23.28 -17.01
CA LEU A 118 -15.33 22.26 -16.69
C LEU A 118 -14.32 22.81 -15.71
N PHE A 119 -13.97 22.02 -14.69
CA PHE A 119 -12.89 22.33 -13.76
C PHE A 119 -12.14 21.04 -13.40
N GLY A 120 -11.17 21.14 -12.50
CA GLY A 120 -10.46 19.96 -11.99
C GLY A 120 -9.45 19.34 -12.97
N SER A 121 -9.27 18.01 -12.87
CA SER A 121 -8.12 17.30 -13.46
C SER A 121 -8.18 17.18 -14.99
N VAL A 122 -9.37 17.02 -15.57
CA VAL A 122 -9.57 16.96 -17.04
C VAL A 122 -9.25 18.29 -17.69
N MET A 123 -9.65 19.41 -17.07
CA MET A 123 -9.36 20.75 -17.59
C MET A 123 -7.85 21.05 -17.66
N ARG A 124 -7.10 20.54 -16.69
CA ARG A 124 -5.64 20.71 -16.60
C ARG A 124 -4.84 19.69 -17.42
N GLU A 125 -5.53 18.89 -18.24
CA GLU A 125 -4.91 17.92 -19.13
C GLU A 125 -3.96 16.93 -18.41
N GLN A 126 -4.29 16.54 -17.18
CA GLN A 126 -3.53 15.52 -16.46
C GLN A 126 -3.61 14.19 -17.22
N GLU A 127 -2.48 13.49 -17.40
CA GLU A 127 -2.42 12.22 -18.14
C GLU A 127 -3.45 11.19 -17.66
N SER A 128 -3.78 11.22 -16.37
CA SER A 128 -4.81 10.38 -15.77
C SER A 128 -5.68 11.12 -14.73
N VAL A 129 -6.98 10.86 -14.76
CA VAL A 129 -8.01 11.60 -14.00
C VAL A 129 -8.83 10.69 -13.10
N GLY A 130 -9.31 11.20 -11.96
CA GLY A 130 -10.16 10.44 -11.04
C GLY A 130 -11.63 10.42 -11.47
N ASP A 131 -12.13 11.59 -11.83
CA ASP A 131 -13.47 11.90 -12.30
C ASP A 131 -13.47 13.17 -13.18
N ILE A 132 -14.63 13.49 -13.76
CA ILE A 132 -14.89 14.65 -14.59
C ILE A 132 -15.73 15.62 -13.76
N ASP A 133 -15.11 16.73 -13.38
CA ASP A 133 -15.74 17.79 -12.58
C ASP A 133 -16.45 18.79 -13.50
N LEU A 134 -17.78 18.82 -13.46
CA LEU A 134 -18.60 19.76 -14.23
C LEU A 134 -19.58 20.50 -13.32
N ALA A 135 -19.87 21.76 -13.63
CA ALA A 135 -20.98 22.51 -13.06
C ALA A 135 -21.99 22.84 -14.16
N LEU A 136 -23.26 22.50 -13.93
CA LEU A 136 -24.34 22.66 -14.90
C LEU A 136 -25.24 23.82 -14.50
N GLU A 137 -25.28 24.85 -15.33
CA GLU A 137 -26.32 25.87 -15.23
C GLU A 137 -27.54 25.38 -16.02
N THR A 138 -28.67 25.17 -15.35
CA THR A 138 -29.89 24.69 -16.01
C THR A 138 -31.06 25.64 -15.78
N VAL A 139 -31.86 25.85 -16.82
CA VAL A 139 -33.04 26.71 -16.77
C VAL A 139 -34.27 25.93 -17.24
N ARG A 140 -35.44 26.21 -16.67
CA ARG A 140 -36.68 25.62 -17.17
C ARG A 140 -37.01 26.14 -18.57
N ARG A 141 -37.66 25.31 -19.38
CA ARG A 141 -38.14 25.78 -20.68
C ARG A 141 -39.25 26.83 -20.49
N PRO A 142 -39.31 27.89 -21.33
CA PRO A 142 -40.25 29.00 -21.18
C PRO A 142 -41.71 28.56 -21.00
N GLU A 143 -42.16 27.56 -21.75
CA GLU A 143 -43.52 27.03 -21.71
C GLU A 143 -43.92 26.44 -20.34
N PHE A 144 -42.95 26.08 -19.50
CA PHE A 144 -43.18 25.51 -18.17
C PHE A 144 -42.89 26.50 -17.03
N VAL A 145 -42.40 27.71 -17.33
CA VAL A 145 -42.14 28.72 -16.32
C VAL A 145 -43.47 29.22 -15.76
N GLY A 146 -43.70 29.03 -14.45
CA GLY A 146 -44.94 29.41 -13.78
C GLY A 146 -46.15 28.50 -14.05
N ASN A 147 -46.05 27.58 -15.02
CA ASN A 147 -47.12 26.64 -15.38
C ASN A 147 -46.80 25.20 -14.91
N TYR A 148 -46.92 25.00 -13.60
CA TYR A 148 -46.54 23.74 -12.96
C TYR A 148 -47.41 22.55 -13.34
N GLU A 149 -48.71 22.77 -13.59
CA GLU A 149 -49.64 21.70 -13.93
C GLU A 149 -49.36 21.11 -15.32
N GLU A 150 -49.09 21.97 -16.30
CA GLU A 150 -48.70 21.54 -17.64
C GLU A 150 -47.36 20.79 -17.63
N MET A 151 -46.38 21.30 -16.87
CA MET A 151 -45.11 20.61 -16.67
C MET A 151 -45.30 19.21 -16.07
N GLN A 152 -46.17 19.07 -15.05
CA GLN A 152 -46.44 17.76 -14.44
C GLN A 152 -47.17 16.81 -15.40
N ARG A 153 -48.13 17.30 -16.20
CA ARG A 153 -48.77 16.50 -17.26
C ARG A 153 -47.74 16.03 -18.30
N HIS A 154 -46.84 16.91 -18.72
CA HIS A 154 -45.77 16.59 -19.66
C HIS A 154 -44.78 15.56 -19.08
N LEU A 155 -44.33 15.74 -17.83
CA LEU A 155 -43.48 14.79 -17.12
C LEU A 155 -44.14 13.42 -17.00
N ASN A 156 -45.42 13.33 -16.65
CA ASN A 156 -46.13 12.05 -16.56
C ASN A 156 -46.20 11.34 -17.93
N LYS A 157 -46.40 12.08 -19.02
CA LYS A 157 -46.37 11.53 -20.40
C LYS A 157 -44.99 11.01 -20.79
N ILE A 158 -43.92 11.67 -20.35
CA ILE A 158 -42.55 11.16 -20.56
C ILE A 158 -42.33 9.90 -19.72
N LEU A 159 -42.67 9.94 -18.44
CA LEU A 159 -42.45 8.83 -17.52
C LEU A 159 -43.23 7.57 -17.91
N SER A 160 -44.41 7.68 -18.54
CA SER A 160 -45.13 6.51 -19.06
C SER A 160 -44.39 5.77 -20.18
N THR A 161 -43.36 6.38 -20.78
CA THR A 161 -42.50 5.73 -21.77
C THR A 161 -41.29 5.00 -21.15
N TYR A 162 -41.09 5.10 -19.83
CA TYR A 162 -40.01 4.46 -19.09
C TYR A 162 -40.56 3.42 -18.10
N PRO A 163 -40.56 2.12 -18.45
CA PRO A 163 -41.05 1.06 -17.57
C PRO A 163 -40.33 0.99 -16.22
N GLU A 164 -39.08 1.45 -16.16
CA GLU A 164 -38.23 1.46 -14.96
C GLU A 164 -38.39 2.71 -14.08
N ALA A 165 -39.25 3.65 -14.47
CA ALA A 165 -39.48 4.85 -13.67
C ALA A 165 -40.04 4.50 -12.28
N PRO A 166 -39.59 5.16 -11.19
CA PRO A 166 -40.15 4.98 -9.86
C PRO A 166 -41.67 5.15 -9.85
N LYS A 167 -42.38 4.21 -9.19
CA LYS A 167 -43.85 4.29 -9.03
C LYS A 167 -44.26 5.29 -7.95
N TYR A 168 -43.40 5.49 -6.95
CA TYR A 168 -43.61 6.41 -5.85
C TYR A 168 -42.49 7.46 -5.82
N TRP A 169 -42.88 8.73 -5.66
CA TRP A 169 -41.97 9.87 -5.70
C TRP A 169 -42.10 10.63 -4.38
N ASP A 170 -41.00 10.73 -3.64
CA ASP A 170 -40.96 11.36 -2.31
C ASP A 170 -41.24 12.89 -2.38
N ARG A 171 -40.94 13.54 -3.52
CA ARG A 171 -41.15 15.01 -3.72
C ARG A 171 -41.49 15.40 -5.16
N ARG A 172 -42.19 16.53 -5.35
CA ARG A 172 -42.63 17.05 -6.68
C ARG A 172 -41.50 17.34 -7.67
N TRP A 173 -40.27 17.57 -7.18
CA TRP A 173 -39.07 17.82 -8.01
C TRP A 173 -38.27 16.57 -8.36
N ALA A 174 -38.57 15.43 -7.74
CA ALA A 174 -37.87 14.17 -8.01
C ALA A 174 -38.10 13.69 -9.45
N LYS A 175 -39.27 13.95 -10.04
CA LYS A 175 -39.59 13.63 -11.45
C LYS A 175 -38.78 14.46 -12.44
N GLU A 176 -38.72 15.78 -12.22
CA GLU A 176 -37.98 16.73 -13.07
C GLU A 176 -36.50 16.38 -13.10
N SER A 177 -35.88 16.21 -11.94
CA SER A 177 -34.48 15.81 -11.81
C SER A 177 -34.23 14.43 -12.41
N TRP A 178 -35.13 13.46 -12.19
CA TRP A 178 -34.96 12.11 -12.75
C TRP A 178 -34.99 12.10 -14.27
N VAL A 179 -35.97 12.77 -14.91
CA VAL A 179 -36.08 12.82 -16.38
C VAL A 179 -34.85 13.53 -16.98
N THR A 180 -34.42 14.63 -16.37
CA THR A 180 -33.24 15.38 -16.80
C THR A 180 -31.98 14.52 -16.68
N ASN A 181 -31.76 13.89 -15.52
CA ASN A 181 -30.62 13.01 -15.29
C ASN A 181 -30.63 11.78 -16.20
N ARG A 182 -31.80 11.22 -16.48
CA ARG A 182 -31.94 10.09 -17.40
C ARG A 182 -31.54 10.46 -18.83
N ALA A 183 -31.90 11.66 -19.28
CA ALA A 183 -31.49 12.16 -20.59
C ALA A 183 -29.98 12.44 -20.65
N LEU A 184 -29.42 13.08 -19.62
CA LEU A 184 -27.99 13.43 -19.55
C LEU A 184 -27.06 12.22 -19.35
N TYR A 185 -27.44 11.28 -18.50
CA TYR A 185 -26.57 10.19 -18.06
C TYR A 185 -26.96 8.82 -18.60
N GLY A 186 -28.11 8.70 -19.25
CA GLY A 186 -28.67 7.40 -19.64
C GLY A 186 -29.21 6.62 -18.43
N SER A 187 -29.17 5.29 -18.52
CA SER A 187 -29.79 4.44 -17.49
C SER A 187 -29.13 4.50 -16.13
N ARG A 188 -27.83 4.75 -16.12
CA ARG A 188 -27.04 4.94 -14.91
C ARG A 188 -25.93 5.93 -15.18
N ARG A 189 -25.69 6.82 -14.21
CA ARG A 189 -24.55 7.74 -14.24
C ARG A 189 -23.24 6.97 -14.20
N HIS A 190 -22.39 7.23 -15.20
CA HIS A 190 -21.06 6.64 -15.26
C HIS A 190 -20.22 7.12 -14.07
N PRO A 191 -19.40 6.27 -13.44
CA PRO A 191 -18.59 6.65 -12.26
C PRO A 191 -17.72 7.89 -12.47
N LEU A 192 -17.14 8.07 -13.65
CA LEU A 192 -16.35 9.27 -13.98
C LEU A 192 -17.17 10.55 -14.05
N LEU A 193 -18.49 10.47 -14.24
CA LEU A 193 -19.33 11.65 -14.18
C LEU A 193 -19.77 11.94 -12.74
N ALA A 194 -19.28 11.26 -11.70
CA ALA A 194 -19.70 11.49 -10.31
C ALA A 194 -19.43 12.93 -9.82
N GLY A 195 -18.44 13.62 -10.39
CA GLY A 195 -18.09 15.02 -10.08
C GLY A 195 -19.04 16.07 -10.68
N VAL A 196 -19.98 15.70 -11.56
CA VAL A 196 -20.97 16.64 -12.14
C VAL A 196 -21.95 17.17 -11.09
N GLN A 197 -22.10 18.49 -11.03
CA GLN A 197 -22.95 19.19 -10.06
C GLN A 197 -24.05 19.96 -10.78
N ASP A 198 -25.27 19.89 -10.21
CA ASP A 198 -26.39 20.71 -10.64
C ASP A 198 -26.26 22.08 -9.97
N GLY A 199 -26.15 23.14 -10.77
CA GLY A 199 -25.90 24.50 -10.30
C GLY A 199 -24.42 24.91 -10.38
N ILE A 200 -24.19 26.21 -10.21
CA ILE A 200 -22.87 26.85 -10.28
C ILE A 200 -22.42 27.39 -8.92
N GLU A 201 -23.24 27.27 -7.88
CA GLU A 201 -22.98 27.83 -6.55
C GLU A 201 -21.73 27.22 -5.92
N ASN A 202 -21.58 25.89 -6.02
CA ASN A 202 -20.41 25.19 -5.49
C ASN A 202 -19.14 25.58 -6.25
N LEU A 203 -19.18 25.67 -7.58
CA LEU A 203 -18.04 26.13 -8.38
C LEU A 203 -17.65 27.57 -8.02
N ALA A 204 -18.64 28.46 -7.89
CA ALA A 204 -18.44 29.85 -7.51
C ALA A 204 -17.85 29.96 -6.09
N SER A 205 -18.30 29.12 -5.16
CA SER A 205 -17.79 29.02 -3.79
C SER A 205 -16.34 28.51 -3.73
N LEU A 206 -16.00 27.51 -4.56
CA LEU A 206 -14.66 26.90 -4.58
C LEU A 206 -13.56 27.86 -5.07
N GLY A 207 -13.90 28.85 -5.91
CA GLY A 207 -12.94 29.83 -6.43
C GLY A 207 -11.82 29.23 -7.28
N VAL A 208 -12.04 28.04 -7.86
CA VAL A 208 -11.01 27.30 -8.62
C VAL A 208 -10.96 27.70 -10.11
N PRO A 209 -9.82 27.46 -10.79
CA PRO A 209 -9.72 27.60 -12.23
C PRO A 209 -10.78 26.78 -12.97
N CYS A 210 -11.44 27.39 -13.94
CA CYS A 210 -12.55 26.78 -14.67
C CYS A 210 -12.65 27.28 -16.11
N ARG A 211 -13.36 26.54 -16.96
CA ARG A 211 -13.54 26.84 -18.37
C ARG A 211 -14.97 26.58 -18.81
N LEU A 212 -15.56 27.54 -19.53
CA LEU A 212 -16.84 27.32 -20.18
C LEU A 212 -16.61 26.44 -21.41
N ILE A 213 -17.31 25.30 -21.45
CA ILE A 213 -17.18 24.31 -22.55
C ILE A 213 -18.48 24.09 -23.32
N PHE A 214 -19.60 24.60 -22.80
CA PHE A 214 -20.88 24.62 -23.50
C PHE A 214 -21.67 25.86 -23.12
N ASP A 215 -22.24 26.53 -24.11
CA ASP A 215 -23.14 27.66 -23.96
C ASP A 215 -24.26 27.56 -25.00
N ARG A 216 -25.50 27.41 -24.51
CA ARG A 216 -26.68 27.26 -25.37
C ARG A 216 -26.92 28.50 -26.23
N GLU A 217 -26.71 29.70 -25.69
CA GLU A 217 -26.96 30.95 -26.41
C GLU A 217 -25.96 31.16 -27.54
N ARG A 218 -24.76 30.58 -27.40
CA ARG A 218 -23.70 30.60 -28.42
C ARG A 218 -23.75 29.39 -29.37
N GLY A 219 -24.82 28.61 -29.35
CA GLY A 219 -25.03 27.51 -30.29
C GLY A 219 -24.43 26.16 -29.87
N GLY A 220 -23.97 26.00 -28.63
CA GLY A 220 -23.55 24.71 -28.07
C GLY A 220 -22.13 24.69 -27.54
N GLN A 221 -21.29 23.77 -28.00
CA GLN A 221 -19.92 23.64 -27.50
C GLN A 221 -19.10 24.91 -27.78
N VAL A 222 -18.34 25.35 -26.78
CA VAL A 222 -17.45 26.52 -26.87
C VAL A 222 -16.06 26.15 -26.34
N ASN A 223 -15.06 26.93 -26.72
CA ASN A 223 -13.65 26.69 -26.38
C ASN A 223 -13.07 27.95 -25.72
N ASP A 224 -13.73 28.45 -24.68
CA ASP A 224 -13.32 29.69 -24.01
C ASP A 224 -11.98 29.49 -23.26
N PRO A 225 -11.22 30.57 -22.99
CA PRO A 225 -9.99 30.48 -22.20
C PRO A 225 -10.27 29.98 -20.79
N ILE A 226 -9.27 29.34 -20.17
CA ILE A 226 -9.33 28.97 -18.75
C ILE A 226 -9.32 30.26 -17.93
N LEU A 227 -10.36 30.45 -17.12
CA LEU A 227 -10.45 31.54 -16.17
C LEU A 227 -9.80 31.10 -14.85
N PRO A 228 -9.13 32.01 -14.13
CA PRO A 228 -8.59 31.70 -12.81
C PRO A 228 -9.67 31.37 -11.78
N ARG A 229 -10.89 31.92 -11.96
CA ARG A 229 -12.09 31.62 -11.17
C ARG A 229 -13.36 31.87 -11.99
N HIS A 230 -14.47 31.29 -11.55
CA HIS A 230 -15.78 31.51 -12.17
C HIS A 230 -16.22 32.99 -12.01
N PRO A 231 -16.87 33.61 -13.02
CA PRO A 231 -17.25 35.04 -12.97
C PRO A 231 -18.16 35.45 -11.81
N GLN A 232 -18.95 34.51 -11.28
CA GLN A 232 -19.83 34.73 -10.12
C GLN A 232 -19.16 34.40 -8.77
N SER A 233 -17.88 34.04 -8.77
CA SER A 233 -17.17 33.72 -7.53
C SER A 233 -17.00 34.97 -6.67
N THR A 234 -17.52 34.91 -5.44
CA THR A 234 -17.32 35.93 -4.40
C THR A 234 -16.19 35.56 -3.42
N GLY A 235 -15.49 34.45 -3.68
CA GLY A 235 -14.51 33.84 -2.78
C GLY A 235 -13.25 34.69 -2.58
N ARG A 236 -12.71 34.64 -1.35
CA ARG A 236 -11.42 35.25 -0.98
C ARG A 236 -10.27 34.50 -1.67
N ASP A 237 -9.30 35.25 -2.19
CA ASP A 237 -7.97 34.70 -2.53
C ASP A 237 -7.37 34.12 -1.25
N GLY A 238 -7.25 32.80 -1.14
CA GLY A 238 -6.76 32.19 0.08
C GLY A 238 -6.69 30.68 -0.01
N GLU A 239 -5.49 30.19 -0.31
CA GLU A 239 -5.06 28.81 -0.11
C GLU A 239 -5.93 27.75 -0.78
N HIS A 240 -5.84 27.68 -2.11
CA HIS A 240 -5.89 26.35 -2.71
C HIS A 240 -4.74 25.55 -2.06
N ASN A 241 -5.07 24.73 -1.07
CA ASN A 241 -4.24 23.59 -0.72
C ASN A 241 -4.02 22.85 -2.03
N LEU A 242 -2.83 22.97 -2.61
CA LEU A 242 -2.47 22.23 -3.80
C LEU A 242 -2.84 20.76 -3.54
N PRO A 243 -3.43 20.04 -4.51
CA PRO A 243 -3.69 18.62 -4.33
C PRO A 243 -2.38 17.98 -3.88
N ALA A 244 -2.39 17.36 -2.69
CA ALA A 244 -1.18 16.83 -2.07
C ALA A 244 -0.41 16.00 -3.09
N GLU A 245 0.78 16.49 -3.47
CA GLU A 245 1.66 15.80 -4.39
C GLU A 245 2.06 14.47 -3.77
N MET A 246 2.35 13.48 -4.63
CA MET A 246 2.88 12.21 -4.16
C MET A 246 4.21 12.49 -3.44
N PRO A 247 4.36 12.16 -2.15
CA PRO A 247 5.63 12.39 -1.45
C PRO A 247 6.78 11.62 -2.09
N ASP A 248 8.01 12.11 -1.98
CA ASP A 248 9.15 11.32 -2.42
C ASP A 248 9.24 10.03 -1.58
N LEU A 249 9.09 8.89 -2.25
CA LEU A 249 9.20 7.57 -1.65
C LEU A 249 10.56 6.93 -1.95
N THR A 250 11.53 7.66 -2.47
CA THR A 250 12.88 7.15 -2.74
C THR A 250 13.44 6.50 -1.48
N PRO A 251 13.80 5.21 -1.54
CA PRO A 251 14.24 4.50 -0.34
C PRO A 251 15.67 4.88 0.04
N ARG A 252 15.93 4.84 1.35
CA ARG A 252 17.29 4.86 1.90
C ARG A 252 18.09 3.62 1.49
N THR A 253 19.40 3.67 1.74
CA THR A 253 20.32 2.54 1.55
C THR A 253 19.78 1.30 2.25
N ILE A 254 19.69 0.19 1.49
CA ILE A 254 19.20 -1.07 2.01
C ILE A 254 20.12 -1.59 3.12
N ARG A 255 19.50 -2.18 4.15
CA ARG A 255 20.15 -2.80 5.30
C ARG A 255 19.44 -4.09 5.68
N PRO A 256 20.08 -5.02 6.41
CA PRO A 256 19.40 -6.19 6.94
C PRO A 256 18.14 -5.79 7.73
N MET A 257 17.10 -6.61 7.57
CA MET A 257 15.87 -6.46 8.34
C MET A 257 16.13 -6.78 9.80
N ASP A 258 15.37 -6.17 10.70
CA ASP A 258 15.42 -6.53 12.11
C ASP A 258 14.89 -7.94 12.35
N ALA A 259 15.78 -8.89 12.60
CA ALA A 259 15.46 -10.32 12.71
C ALA A 259 14.44 -10.64 13.81
N ARG A 260 14.22 -9.73 14.76
CA ARG A 260 13.15 -9.88 15.78
C ARG A 260 11.76 -9.95 15.16
N TRP A 261 11.59 -9.57 13.89
CA TRP A 261 10.34 -9.80 13.15
C TRP A 261 9.90 -11.28 13.17
N VAL A 262 10.84 -12.22 13.23
CA VAL A 262 10.56 -13.67 13.32
C VAL A 262 9.75 -13.99 14.58
N ALA A 263 10.14 -13.39 15.70
CA ALA A 263 9.44 -13.45 16.98
C ALA A 263 8.29 -12.45 17.10
N GLY A 264 7.96 -11.73 16.02
CA GLY A 264 7.00 -10.65 16.01
C GLY A 264 7.32 -9.54 17.00
N PHE A 265 8.60 -9.24 17.23
CA PHE A 265 9.06 -8.27 18.23
C PHE A 265 8.54 -8.57 19.65
N SER A 266 8.20 -9.83 19.93
CA SER A 266 7.83 -10.26 21.28
C SER A 266 8.93 -9.87 22.26
N THR A 267 8.55 -9.33 23.42
CA THR A 267 9.48 -9.03 24.52
C THR A 267 10.21 -10.28 25.00
N TRP A 268 9.62 -11.46 24.77
CA TRP A 268 10.18 -12.77 25.09
C TRP A 268 11.06 -13.34 23.97
N GLY A 269 11.07 -12.74 22.78
CA GLY A 269 11.82 -13.25 21.64
C GLY A 269 11.33 -14.61 21.12
N MET A 270 10.19 -15.13 21.62
CA MET A 270 9.72 -16.47 21.28
C MET A 270 9.40 -16.62 19.80
N VAL A 271 10.01 -17.62 19.19
CA VAL A 271 9.70 -18.02 17.82
C VAL A 271 8.51 -18.97 17.85
N SER A 272 7.51 -18.70 17.02
CA SER A 272 6.38 -19.61 16.81
C SER A 272 6.19 -19.82 15.31
N PRO A 273 6.48 -21.02 14.78
CA PRO A 273 6.25 -21.29 13.37
C PRO A 273 4.78 -21.13 12.97
N TYR A 274 3.82 -21.39 13.89
CA TYR A 274 2.40 -21.11 13.65
C TYR A 274 2.13 -19.66 13.28
N HIS A 275 2.82 -18.71 13.91
CA HIS A 275 2.64 -17.30 13.58
C HIS A 275 3.33 -16.91 12.27
N ILE A 276 4.52 -17.47 12.01
CA ILE A 276 5.33 -17.18 10.82
C ILE A 276 4.64 -17.70 9.56
N PHE A 277 4.22 -18.96 9.59
CA PHE A 277 3.65 -19.70 8.46
C PHE A 277 2.11 -19.70 8.43
N ARG A 278 1.48 -18.98 9.38
CA ARG A 278 0.02 -18.93 9.57
C ARG A 278 -0.63 -20.30 9.83
N GLY A 279 0.13 -21.22 10.40
CA GLY A 279 -0.28 -22.58 10.69
C GLY A 279 0.93 -23.51 10.76
N TRP A 280 0.66 -24.77 11.05
CA TRP A 280 1.64 -25.84 10.96
C TRP A 280 1.61 -26.44 9.55
N THR A 281 2.10 -25.67 8.58
CA THR A 281 2.05 -26.01 7.15
C THR A 281 3.21 -26.91 6.74
N ASP A 282 3.18 -27.45 5.52
CA ASP A 282 4.30 -28.22 4.96
C ASP A 282 5.61 -27.41 4.96
N ASP A 283 5.54 -26.11 4.67
CA ASP A 283 6.72 -25.23 4.72
C ASP A 283 7.22 -25.02 6.16
N ALA A 284 6.31 -24.98 7.14
CA ALA A 284 6.69 -24.97 8.55
C ALA A 284 7.41 -26.28 8.92
N HIS A 285 6.89 -27.44 8.50
CA HIS A 285 7.47 -28.74 8.76
C HIS A 285 8.83 -28.97 8.09
N LYS A 286 8.99 -28.50 6.85
CA LYS A 286 10.27 -28.58 6.12
C LYS A 286 11.39 -27.86 6.86
N LEU A 287 11.06 -26.73 7.49
CA LEU A 287 12.04 -25.91 8.18
C LEU A 287 12.19 -26.28 9.66
N PHE A 288 11.08 -26.53 10.34
CA PHE A 288 11.00 -26.92 11.75
C PHE A 288 10.28 -28.27 11.84
N PRO A 289 11.02 -29.39 11.81
CA PRO A 289 10.43 -30.73 11.90
C PRO A 289 9.60 -30.91 13.17
N HIS A 290 9.95 -30.19 14.24
CA HIS A 290 9.30 -30.21 15.54
C HIS A 290 9.04 -28.76 16.00
N TYR A 291 8.17 -28.57 16.99
CA TYR A 291 7.95 -27.24 17.55
C TYR A 291 9.16 -26.78 18.36
N PRO A 292 9.80 -25.64 18.02
CA PRO A 292 11.05 -25.24 18.65
C PRO A 292 10.78 -24.49 19.97
N GLU A 293 10.44 -25.23 21.03
CA GLU A 293 9.98 -24.68 22.33
C GLU A 293 10.95 -23.67 22.96
N GLY A 294 12.26 -23.92 22.81
CA GLY A 294 13.33 -23.10 23.38
C GLY A 294 13.85 -21.99 22.48
N LEU A 295 13.38 -21.89 21.23
CA LEU A 295 13.97 -20.99 20.23
C LEU A 295 13.54 -19.54 20.44
N ARG A 296 14.53 -18.64 20.49
CA ARG A 296 14.39 -17.20 20.70
C ARG A 296 15.26 -16.41 19.73
N ILE A 297 14.74 -15.26 19.29
CA ILE A 297 15.48 -14.25 18.52
C ILE A 297 15.48 -12.94 19.30
N VAL A 298 16.66 -12.48 19.71
CA VAL A 298 16.78 -11.38 20.68
C VAL A 298 17.88 -10.38 20.29
N GLY A 299 17.63 -9.12 20.62
CA GLY A 299 18.62 -8.03 20.56
C GLY A 299 18.81 -7.37 21.93
N ASP A 300 19.47 -6.22 21.98
CA ASP A 300 19.85 -5.55 23.24
C ASP A 300 18.65 -5.08 24.09
N ASN A 301 17.50 -4.85 23.46
CA ASN A 301 16.27 -4.44 24.15
C ASN A 301 15.51 -5.61 24.84
N PHE A 302 16.09 -6.81 24.83
CA PHE A 302 15.45 -8.01 25.37
C PHE A 302 15.29 -7.93 26.89
N ARG A 303 14.04 -8.09 27.36
CA ARG A 303 13.74 -8.11 28.80
C ARG A 303 13.87 -9.53 29.32
N LEU A 304 14.88 -9.72 30.13
CA LEU A 304 15.31 -11.00 30.65
C LEU A 304 14.44 -11.42 31.86
N ASN A 305 13.47 -12.33 31.71
CA ASN A 305 12.90 -13.05 32.87
C ASN A 305 13.95 -13.95 33.52
N ASP A 306 13.80 -14.23 34.81
CA ASP A 306 14.78 -15.03 35.57
C ASP A 306 14.71 -16.54 35.32
N ASP A 307 13.62 -17.04 34.73
CA ASP A 307 13.40 -18.48 34.51
C ASP A 307 14.11 -19.05 33.26
N PHE A 308 15.07 -18.31 32.68
CA PHE A 308 15.72 -18.68 31.42
C PHE A 308 17.23 -18.47 31.47
N TRP A 309 17.99 -19.36 30.83
CA TRP A 309 19.43 -19.20 30.70
C TRP A 309 19.81 -18.03 29.79
N LYS A 310 20.64 -17.13 30.30
CA LYS A 310 21.02 -15.88 29.63
C LYS A 310 22.46 -15.98 29.13
N PRO A 311 22.70 -15.99 27.80
CA PRO A 311 24.05 -15.90 27.25
C PRO A 311 24.77 -14.64 27.75
N LYS A 312 26.07 -14.74 28.03
CA LYS A 312 26.89 -13.61 28.49
C LYS A 312 26.91 -12.49 27.45
N ARG A 313 26.81 -12.82 26.17
CA ARG A 313 26.84 -11.88 25.05
C ARG A 313 25.73 -10.85 25.11
N LEU A 314 24.56 -11.21 25.63
CA LEU A 314 23.45 -10.26 25.85
C LEU A 314 23.81 -9.15 26.86
N LYS A 315 24.76 -9.39 27.76
CA LYS A 315 25.22 -8.38 28.75
C LYS A 315 26.23 -7.41 28.17
N ILE A 316 26.93 -7.80 27.11
CA ILE A 316 27.96 -6.98 26.47
C ILE A 316 27.31 -5.92 25.56
N GLY A 317 26.16 -6.24 24.96
CA GLY A 317 25.45 -5.36 24.04
C GLY A 317 26.00 -5.39 22.61
N GLY A 318 25.48 -4.52 21.75
CA GLY A 318 25.82 -4.44 20.33
C GLY A 318 25.04 -5.43 19.47
N LEU A 319 23.83 -5.79 19.89
CA LEU A 319 22.87 -6.63 19.17
C LEU A 319 21.64 -5.78 18.80
N ASP A 320 21.79 -4.98 17.73
CA ASP A 320 20.75 -4.06 17.24
C ASP A 320 19.52 -4.78 16.63
N GLY A 321 19.59 -6.09 16.44
CA GLY A 321 18.58 -6.92 15.77
C GLY A 321 18.73 -6.93 14.24
N ARG A 322 19.50 -6.00 13.66
CA ARG A 322 19.70 -5.84 12.21
C ARG A 322 21.07 -6.36 11.82
N SER A 323 22.12 -5.61 12.15
CA SER A 323 23.50 -5.96 11.86
C SER A 323 24.00 -7.10 12.73
N ALA A 324 23.46 -7.24 13.94
CA ALA A 324 23.77 -8.34 14.84
C ALA A 324 22.53 -8.73 15.67
N VAL A 325 22.25 -10.03 15.74
CA VAL A 325 21.15 -10.58 16.54
C VAL A 325 21.60 -11.88 17.20
N CYS A 326 21.13 -12.13 18.41
CA CYS A 326 21.39 -13.41 19.09
C CYS A 326 20.23 -14.37 18.83
N VAL A 327 20.57 -15.57 18.38
CA VAL A 327 19.67 -16.70 18.19
C VAL A 327 19.95 -17.70 19.28
N ILE A 328 18.96 -18.01 20.10
CA ILE A 328 19.11 -18.84 21.29
C ILE A 328 18.14 -20.01 21.17
N ASN A 329 18.57 -21.22 21.45
CA ASN A 329 17.67 -22.33 21.72
C ASN A 329 18.00 -22.88 23.10
N ALA A 330 17.11 -22.67 24.06
CA ALA A 330 17.39 -23.02 25.45
C ALA A 330 16.14 -23.27 26.29
N THR A 331 16.35 -23.98 27.39
CA THR A 331 15.43 -24.10 28.52
C THR A 331 16.12 -23.55 29.78
N GLN A 332 15.52 -23.77 30.95
CA GLN A 332 16.17 -23.47 32.23
C GLN A 332 17.36 -24.40 32.54
N TRP A 333 17.50 -25.55 31.87
CA TRP A 333 18.50 -26.58 32.21
C TRP A 333 19.62 -26.74 31.17
N TRP A 334 19.38 -26.28 29.94
CA TRP A 334 20.30 -26.40 28.82
C TRP A 334 20.10 -25.24 27.86
N GLY A 335 21.09 -24.99 27.01
CA GLY A 335 20.98 -23.91 26.04
C GLY A 335 22.21 -23.74 25.17
N THR A 336 21.95 -23.34 23.93
CA THR A 336 22.93 -22.93 22.94
C THR A 336 22.54 -21.56 22.40
N SER A 337 23.51 -20.67 22.22
CA SER A 337 23.28 -19.40 21.54
C SER A 337 24.37 -19.08 20.55
N VAL A 338 23.99 -18.42 19.45
CA VAL A 338 24.90 -17.92 18.43
C VAL A 338 24.52 -16.49 18.09
N VAL A 339 25.51 -15.64 17.84
CA VAL A 339 25.29 -14.33 17.23
C VAL A 339 25.39 -14.46 15.72
N LEU A 340 24.30 -14.10 15.04
CA LEU A 340 24.27 -13.90 13.61
C LEU A 340 24.59 -12.44 13.32
N ARG A 341 25.67 -12.20 12.56
CA ARG A 341 26.04 -10.89 12.04
C ARG A 341 25.73 -10.82 10.57
N ARG A 342 25.14 -9.72 10.12
CA ARG A 342 24.69 -9.52 8.74
C ARG A 342 25.10 -8.15 8.24
N LYS A 343 25.48 -8.08 6.96
CA LYS A 343 25.73 -6.82 6.26
C LYS A 343 25.31 -6.97 4.80
N ILE A 344 24.70 -5.93 4.25
CA ILE A 344 24.41 -5.86 2.82
C ILE A 344 25.42 -4.94 2.16
N ASP A 345 26.12 -5.45 1.16
CA ASP A 345 27.00 -4.69 0.28
C ASP A 345 26.33 -4.57 -1.10
N THR A 346 26.08 -3.34 -1.53
CA THR A 346 25.47 -3.06 -2.83
C THR A 346 26.52 -2.55 -3.81
N ASN A 347 26.61 -3.18 -4.97
CA ASN A 347 27.33 -2.64 -6.12
C ASN A 347 26.41 -2.63 -7.35
N ARG A 348 26.89 -2.09 -8.48
CA ARG A 348 26.07 -1.91 -9.70
C ARG A 348 25.64 -3.23 -10.35
N THR A 349 26.32 -4.33 -10.07
CA THR A 349 26.14 -5.62 -10.76
C THR A 349 25.61 -6.73 -9.85
N ALA A 350 25.87 -6.64 -8.55
CA ALA A 350 25.52 -7.64 -7.56
C ALA A 350 25.30 -7.00 -6.19
N TRP A 351 24.32 -7.53 -5.45
CA TRP A 351 24.10 -7.20 -4.05
C TRP A 351 24.37 -8.44 -3.21
N THR A 352 25.25 -8.31 -2.22
CA THR A 352 25.70 -9.42 -1.39
C THR A 352 25.22 -9.24 0.03
N LEU A 353 24.51 -10.24 0.56
CA LEU A 353 24.22 -10.41 1.97
C LEU A 353 25.34 -11.24 2.60
N ASN A 354 26.26 -10.56 3.26
CA ASN A 354 27.32 -11.20 4.03
C ASN A 354 26.76 -11.61 5.39
N ALA A 355 26.89 -12.88 5.74
CA ALA A 355 26.50 -13.41 7.04
C ALA A 355 27.67 -14.13 7.71
N SER A 356 27.93 -13.80 8.96
CA SER A 356 28.93 -14.48 9.79
C SER A 356 28.36 -14.88 11.14
N PHE A 357 28.97 -15.89 11.74
CA PHE A 357 28.55 -16.51 12.98
C PHE A 357 29.62 -16.30 14.02
N GLY A 358 29.23 -15.86 15.22
CA GLY A 358 30.17 -15.65 16.31
C GLY A 358 29.53 -15.90 17.66
N ASP A 359 30.34 -15.76 18.70
CA ASP A 359 29.90 -15.78 20.09
C ASP A 359 29.05 -17.04 20.42
N LEU A 360 29.50 -18.23 20.00
CA LEU A 360 28.86 -19.48 20.42
C LEU A 360 28.99 -19.58 21.94
N GLU A 361 27.86 -19.65 22.63
CA GLU A 361 27.82 -19.93 24.05
C GLU A 361 26.98 -21.17 24.35
N LEU A 362 27.38 -21.86 25.41
CA LEU A 362 26.72 -23.04 25.94
C LEU A 362 26.33 -22.80 27.39
N HIS A 363 25.25 -23.46 27.82
CA HIS A 363 24.84 -23.47 29.20
C HIS A 363 25.97 -23.92 30.14
N ARG A 364 26.11 -23.26 31.30
CA ARG A 364 27.28 -23.38 32.21
C ARG A 364 27.60 -24.80 32.68
N SER A 365 26.61 -25.69 32.70
CA SER A 365 26.75 -27.09 33.10
C SER A 365 27.29 -28.01 31.98
N ARG A 366 27.51 -27.50 30.77
CA ARG A 366 27.87 -28.29 29.59
C ARG A 366 29.28 -27.96 29.10
N LYS A 367 30.03 -28.99 28.71
CA LYS A 367 31.34 -28.88 28.02
C LYS A 367 31.25 -29.13 26.51
N TRP A 368 30.10 -29.59 26.01
CA TRP A 368 29.89 -30.03 24.64
C TRP A 368 28.61 -29.40 24.07
N VAL A 369 28.61 -29.15 22.76
CA VAL A 369 27.44 -28.63 22.05
C VAL A 369 26.35 -29.71 22.03
N GLU A 370 25.15 -29.35 22.45
CA GLU A 370 24.00 -30.24 22.33
C GLU A 370 23.47 -30.13 20.90
N LEU A 371 23.89 -31.08 20.06
CA LEU A 371 23.62 -31.10 18.62
C LEU A 371 22.13 -31.06 18.28
N THR A 372 21.24 -31.45 19.20
CA THR A 372 19.79 -31.40 19.00
C THR A 372 19.23 -29.97 18.95
N THR A 373 19.98 -28.98 19.45
CA THR A 373 19.52 -27.58 19.56
C THR A 373 19.88 -26.73 18.35
N LEU A 374 20.94 -27.11 17.64
CA LEU A 374 21.47 -26.39 16.48
C LEU A 374 20.55 -26.42 15.25
N PRO A 375 19.78 -27.48 14.95
CA PRO A 375 18.86 -27.50 13.82
C PRO A 375 17.84 -26.36 13.86
N ASP A 376 17.25 -26.06 15.02
CA ASP A 376 16.29 -24.95 15.16
C ASP A 376 16.96 -23.58 14.97
N ILE A 377 18.20 -23.44 15.45
CA ILE A 377 19.02 -22.23 15.25
C ILE A 377 19.33 -22.06 13.75
N ALA A 378 19.78 -23.12 13.09
CA ALA A 378 20.06 -23.12 11.65
C ALA A 378 18.81 -22.78 10.83
N ALA A 379 17.67 -23.37 11.19
CA ALA A 379 16.38 -23.10 10.58
C ALA A 379 15.98 -21.62 10.71
N ALA A 380 16.08 -21.06 11.91
CA ALA A 380 15.77 -19.65 12.17
C ALA A 380 16.70 -18.69 11.41
N ILE A 381 18.00 -18.96 11.41
CA ILE A 381 18.98 -18.16 10.66
C ILE A 381 18.70 -18.23 9.16
N SER A 382 18.42 -19.42 8.63
CA SER A 382 18.05 -19.59 7.22
C SER A 382 16.83 -18.77 6.85
N LEU A 383 15.81 -18.72 7.71
CA LEU A 383 14.61 -17.92 7.49
C LEU A 383 14.94 -16.42 7.46
N ILE A 384 15.76 -15.95 8.39
CA ILE A 384 16.19 -14.55 8.44
C ILE A 384 16.92 -14.16 7.15
N LEU A 385 17.92 -14.94 6.75
CA LEU A 385 18.73 -14.67 5.55
C LEU A 385 17.92 -14.77 4.26
N ALA A 386 17.00 -15.74 4.17
CA ALA A 386 16.11 -15.89 3.03
C ALA A 386 15.20 -14.65 2.85
N VAL A 387 14.65 -14.12 3.94
CA VAL A 387 13.73 -12.97 3.86
C VAL A 387 14.48 -11.65 3.63
N ASP A 388 15.69 -11.49 4.17
CA ASP A 388 16.57 -10.38 3.78
C ASP A 388 16.86 -10.40 2.28
N ALA A 389 17.21 -11.57 1.73
CA ALA A 389 17.49 -11.72 0.31
C ALA A 389 16.24 -11.51 -0.56
N GLU A 390 15.06 -11.95 -0.11
CA GLU A 390 13.78 -11.63 -0.76
C GLU A 390 13.56 -10.12 -0.86
N ARG A 391 13.81 -9.40 0.24
CA ARG A 391 13.72 -7.94 0.27
C ARG A 391 14.73 -7.28 -0.67
N MET A 392 15.96 -7.78 -0.72
CA MET A 392 16.99 -7.31 -1.64
C MET A 392 16.56 -7.48 -3.10
N LEU A 393 16.01 -8.64 -3.48
CA LEU A 393 15.50 -8.89 -4.82
C LEU A 393 14.38 -7.91 -5.20
N ARG A 394 13.41 -7.75 -4.31
CA ARG A 394 12.28 -6.82 -4.50
C ARG A 394 12.74 -5.39 -4.70
N ARG A 395 13.72 -4.94 -3.92
CA ARG A 395 14.32 -3.61 -4.06
C ARG A 395 15.12 -3.48 -5.34
N ALA A 396 15.94 -4.47 -5.70
CA ALA A 396 16.73 -4.44 -6.93
C ALA A 396 15.84 -4.34 -8.18
N ALA A 397 14.72 -5.08 -8.19
CA ALA A 397 13.73 -5.03 -9.26
C ALA A 397 13.09 -3.64 -9.43
N GLU A 398 12.78 -2.96 -8.32
CA GLU A 398 12.22 -1.61 -8.35
C GLU A 398 13.20 -0.60 -8.97
N VAL A 399 14.50 -0.71 -8.67
CA VAL A 399 15.54 0.18 -9.21
C VAL A 399 15.92 -0.20 -10.66
N SER A 400 15.24 -1.20 -11.27
CA SER A 400 15.45 -1.65 -12.66
C SER A 400 16.88 -2.05 -12.98
N VAL A 401 17.64 -2.53 -11.98
CA VAL A 401 19.00 -3.03 -12.18
C VAL A 401 18.91 -4.54 -12.32
N THR A 402 19.52 -5.09 -13.38
CA THR A 402 19.77 -6.54 -13.51
C THR A 402 20.85 -6.94 -12.49
N THR A 403 20.49 -6.90 -11.21
CA THR A 403 21.37 -7.18 -10.09
C THR A 403 21.21 -8.63 -9.68
N THR A 404 22.32 -9.35 -9.62
CA THR A 404 22.35 -10.66 -8.96
C THR A 404 22.35 -10.47 -7.44
N VAL A 405 21.45 -11.14 -6.73
CA VAL A 405 21.48 -11.18 -5.25
C VAL A 405 22.21 -12.44 -4.81
N ARG A 406 23.13 -12.30 -3.86
CA ARG A 406 23.91 -13.40 -3.29
C ARG A 406 23.85 -13.40 -1.77
N ILE A 407 23.84 -14.59 -1.17
CA ILE A 407 24.10 -14.80 0.25
C ILE A 407 25.50 -15.44 0.37
N GLU A 408 26.41 -14.79 1.10
CA GLU A 408 27.76 -15.28 1.38
C GLU A 408 27.87 -15.63 2.87
N LEU A 409 28.17 -16.90 3.18
CA LEU A 409 28.37 -17.37 4.56
C LEU A 409 29.87 -17.41 4.89
N THR A 410 30.31 -16.59 5.84
CA THR A 410 31.71 -16.54 6.27
C THR A 410 31.99 -17.57 7.36
N GLU A 411 33.03 -18.39 7.14
CA GLU A 411 33.41 -19.51 8.01
C GLU A 411 34.70 -19.27 8.84
N SER A 412 35.35 -18.10 8.69
CA SER A 412 36.73 -17.86 9.13
C SER A 412 36.97 -17.89 10.64
N GLU A 413 35.92 -17.91 11.47
CA GLU A 413 36.01 -17.77 12.94
C GLU A 413 35.28 -18.90 13.70
N ILE A 414 34.92 -19.98 13.01
CA ILE A 414 34.04 -21.02 13.55
C ILE A 414 34.74 -22.38 13.57
N SER A 415 34.56 -23.15 14.66
CA SER A 415 35.12 -24.51 14.76
C SER A 415 34.53 -25.46 13.71
N GLU A 416 35.28 -26.50 13.34
CA GLU A 416 34.80 -27.50 12.36
C GLU A 416 33.46 -28.15 12.76
N ASP A 417 33.26 -28.42 14.05
CA ASP A 417 31.98 -28.94 14.56
C ASP A 417 30.82 -27.96 14.33
N LEU A 418 31.06 -26.65 14.47
CA LEU A 418 30.02 -25.66 14.18
C LEU A 418 29.77 -25.50 12.68
N LYS A 419 30.81 -25.65 11.85
CA LYS A 419 30.62 -25.64 10.40
C LYS A 419 29.69 -26.77 9.96
N SER A 420 29.93 -28.00 10.45
CA SER A 420 29.14 -29.17 10.08
C SER A 420 27.71 -29.16 10.64
N HIS A 421 27.50 -28.61 11.84
CA HIS A 421 26.22 -28.69 12.54
C HIS A 421 25.39 -27.39 12.53
N LEU A 422 25.95 -26.27 12.08
CA LEU A 422 25.22 -25.00 11.96
C LEU A 422 25.33 -24.42 10.55
N VAL A 423 26.55 -24.16 10.06
CA VAL A 423 26.74 -23.44 8.79
C VAL A 423 26.26 -24.27 7.60
N GLU A 424 26.65 -25.55 7.53
CA GLU A 424 26.19 -26.41 6.45
C GLU A 424 24.69 -26.67 6.46
N PRO A 425 24.03 -26.92 7.61
CA PRO A 425 22.58 -26.93 7.67
C PRO A 425 21.92 -25.64 7.16
N VAL A 426 22.46 -24.45 7.51
CA VAL A 426 21.97 -23.17 6.97
C VAL A 426 22.13 -23.13 5.45
N ARG A 427 23.32 -23.46 4.94
CA ARG A 427 23.62 -23.50 3.50
C ARG A 427 22.69 -24.47 2.77
N ASN A 428 22.43 -25.64 3.35
CA ASN A 428 21.56 -26.67 2.81
C ASN A 428 20.10 -26.23 2.78
N PHE A 429 19.57 -25.60 3.84
CA PHE A 429 18.21 -25.06 3.82
C PHE A 429 18.03 -23.98 2.75
N LEU A 430 19.02 -23.10 2.59
CA LEU A 430 19.00 -22.06 1.55
C LEU A 430 19.12 -22.64 0.14
N LYS A 431 20.07 -23.56 -0.11
CA LYS A 431 20.28 -24.20 -1.43
C LYS A 431 19.10 -25.07 -1.86
N SER A 432 18.54 -25.85 -0.93
CA SER A 432 17.36 -26.69 -1.19
C SER A 432 16.05 -25.91 -1.31
N ARG A 433 16.06 -24.60 -1.01
CA ARG A 433 14.86 -23.76 -0.93
C ARG A 433 13.80 -24.33 0.02
N ALA A 434 14.25 -24.92 1.13
CA ALA A 434 13.37 -25.30 2.23
C ALA A 434 12.57 -24.08 2.74
N ILE A 435 13.18 -22.89 2.65
CA ILE A 435 12.50 -21.60 2.69
C ILE A 435 12.54 -20.98 1.31
N ARG A 436 11.38 -20.54 0.83
CA ARG A 436 11.31 -19.75 -0.41
C ARG A 436 12.03 -18.42 -0.21
N ILE A 437 12.98 -18.10 -1.09
CA ILE A 437 13.70 -16.82 -1.12
C ILE A 437 13.08 -15.88 -2.16
N GLU A 438 12.74 -16.41 -3.34
CA GLU A 438 12.21 -15.63 -4.43
C GLU A 438 10.69 -15.34 -4.25
N PRO A 439 10.19 -14.14 -4.64
CA PRO A 439 8.75 -13.88 -4.73
C PRO A 439 8.02 -14.92 -5.60
N LEU A 440 6.72 -15.16 -5.35
CA LEU A 440 5.94 -16.19 -6.07
C LEU A 440 5.90 -16.01 -7.59
N ASP A 441 5.92 -14.75 -8.03
CA ASP A 441 5.83 -14.29 -9.40
C ASP A 441 7.20 -13.86 -9.97
N TRP A 442 8.30 -14.23 -9.29
CA TRP A 442 9.64 -13.84 -9.69
C TRP A 442 10.09 -14.54 -10.98
N GLN A 443 10.44 -13.73 -11.99
CA GLN A 443 10.98 -14.21 -13.28
C GLN A 443 12.46 -13.87 -13.48
N GLY A 444 13.09 -13.21 -12.51
CA GLY A 444 14.50 -12.80 -12.58
C GLY A 444 15.48 -13.92 -12.19
N PRO A 445 16.79 -13.60 -12.12
CA PRO A 445 17.80 -14.53 -11.65
C PRO A 445 17.49 -14.98 -10.21
N ARG A 446 17.82 -16.23 -9.90
CA ARG A 446 17.70 -16.79 -8.55
C ARG A 446 18.80 -16.25 -7.65
N VAL A 447 18.54 -16.24 -6.34
CA VAL A 447 19.56 -15.87 -5.35
C VAL A 447 20.67 -16.92 -5.33
N GLU A 448 21.91 -16.46 -5.49
CA GLU A 448 23.10 -17.29 -5.36
C GLU A 448 23.42 -17.56 -3.89
N ILE A 449 23.75 -18.81 -3.55
CA ILE A 449 24.16 -19.20 -2.20
C ILE A 449 25.62 -19.65 -2.28
N ALA A 450 26.52 -18.83 -1.73
CA ALA A 450 27.95 -19.05 -1.67
C ALA A 450 28.38 -19.55 -0.28
#